data_AF-A0A970RDJ3-F1
#
_entry.id   AF-A0A970RDJ3-F1
#
_cell.length_a   1.000
_cell.length_b   1.000
_cell.length_c   1.000
_cell.angle_alpha   90.00
_cell.angle_beta   90.00
_cell.angle_gamma   90.00
#
_symmetry.space_group_name_H-M   'P 1'
#
loop_
_entity.id
_entity.type
_entity.pdbx_description
1 polymer ?
#
loop_
_entity_poly.entity_id
_entity_poly.type
_entity_poly.pdbx_seq_one_letter_code
_entity_poly.pdbx_strand_id
1 'polypeptide(L)'
;LKETPAYQFVAQHIVQGIALDKDATPEQQALVKQGQQQLSNLAAHVETDSLMTALAARWIDPSYGGDPVRNPDALPTGRNMYGFDPSRVPTKAAYTAGIQALDELLLSHQLTENETPSKLAFTMWSTETMRHLGMLEAQIFAALGVKPVWDRGGRVVDLELIPLSELGRPRIDTVISLTGLYRDQFPNLIERFNQAIVMVAEQDEPAAMNPIRANTRQVLQRLLELGYPEDQAHNLALTRVFGTESGDYGTQLPEATLASDKWEADDNQLAELYLSRMSWAYGPDPSQWSQKPAAINGQVLNLYAEQLKGTQAAVFSRSSNLRGLLDTDHPFEYLGGISLAVQHLDGAAPQLYIANLRDPNRAKLQSAERFLANELRAVYQHPNWLAEMQKEGYAGTLELLNTINNFWGWQVMDERMARDDQWEEFHQTYIKDKYDLSLKEWFEQSNPAAMAQIAERMLEAVRKDYWDASEQTKQELVELYQELAAQHDIYTSNETFKAYVAELAAGYGLAGVAPAVAEAAAHPEPTDPVEAETSNSPLEQVKGQEMAEIAPAEPVETDLYWLWALCILIGLGAAYQAMLARRQRIFIGE
;
A
#
# COMPACT_ATOMS: atom_id res chain seq x y z
N LEU A 1 19.10 -24.23 -8.38
CA LEU A 1 17.88 -24.07 -9.20
C LEU A 1 18.06 -24.52 -10.65
N LYS A 2 19.11 -24.07 -11.37
CA LYS A 2 19.28 -24.36 -12.81
C LYS A 2 19.37 -25.85 -13.19
N GLU A 3 19.77 -26.68 -12.23
CA GLU A 3 19.90 -28.13 -12.40
C GLU A 3 18.60 -28.90 -12.14
N THR A 4 17.53 -28.23 -11.67
CA THR A 4 16.28 -28.94 -11.39
C THR A 4 15.59 -29.34 -12.70
N PRO A 5 14.92 -30.50 -12.74
CA PRO A 5 14.18 -30.93 -13.93
C PRO A 5 13.14 -29.90 -14.39
N ALA A 6 12.45 -29.25 -13.45
CA ALA A 6 11.49 -28.20 -13.76
C ALA A 6 12.13 -26.98 -14.44
N TYR A 7 13.30 -26.53 -13.96
CA TYR A 7 14.01 -25.42 -14.60
C TYR A 7 14.50 -25.79 -15.99
N GLN A 8 15.10 -26.98 -16.14
CA GLN A 8 15.59 -27.46 -17.44
C GLN A 8 14.46 -27.60 -18.45
N PHE A 9 13.30 -28.10 -18.03
CA PHE A 9 12.11 -28.20 -18.86
C PHE A 9 11.66 -26.83 -19.39
N VAL A 10 11.57 -25.81 -18.53
CA VAL A 10 11.22 -24.44 -18.94
C VAL A 10 12.29 -23.87 -19.87
N ALA A 11 13.57 -24.00 -19.52
CA ALA A 11 14.68 -23.48 -20.32
C ALA A 11 14.71 -24.08 -21.73
N GLN A 12 14.53 -25.39 -21.85
CA GLN A 12 14.59 -26.08 -23.15
C GLN A 12 13.33 -25.85 -23.98
N HIS A 13 12.15 -26.10 -23.43
CA HIS A 13 10.94 -26.16 -24.25
C HIS A 13 10.21 -24.82 -24.38
N ILE A 14 10.37 -23.92 -23.41
CA ILE A 14 9.70 -22.61 -23.42
C ILE A 14 10.68 -21.52 -23.89
N VAL A 15 11.85 -21.39 -23.26
CA VAL A 15 12.80 -20.31 -23.59
C VAL A 15 13.57 -20.60 -24.88
N GLN A 16 14.09 -21.81 -25.06
CA GLN A 16 14.84 -22.19 -26.28
C GLN A 16 13.93 -22.72 -27.40
N GLY A 17 12.67 -23.03 -27.11
CA GLY A 17 11.70 -23.51 -28.10
C GLY A 17 11.98 -24.92 -28.64
N ILE A 18 12.71 -25.76 -27.89
CA ILE A 18 12.97 -27.15 -28.28
C ILE A 18 11.65 -27.93 -28.23
N ALA A 19 11.30 -28.62 -29.31
CA ALA A 19 10.08 -29.41 -29.37
C ALA A 19 10.09 -30.54 -28.32
N LEU A 20 8.92 -30.84 -27.77
CA LEU A 20 8.74 -32.02 -26.91
C LEU A 20 8.96 -33.32 -27.69
N ASP A 21 9.40 -34.36 -26.99
CA ASP A 21 9.50 -35.70 -27.56
C ASP A 21 8.13 -36.24 -27.98
N LYS A 22 8.13 -37.19 -28.92
CA LYS A 22 6.89 -37.72 -29.53
C LYS A 22 5.97 -38.44 -28.54
N ASP A 23 6.52 -38.89 -27.42
CA ASP A 23 5.85 -39.57 -26.31
C ASP A 23 5.44 -38.61 -25.17
N ALA A 24 5.62 -37.30 -25.35
CA ALA A 24 5.20 -36.31 -24.36
C ALA A 24 3.69 -36.35 -24.11
N THR A 25 3.33 -36.31 -22.83
CA THR A 25 1.94 -36.37 -22.38
C THR A 25 1.15 -35.14 -22.84
N PRO A 26 -0.19 -35.24 -22.97
CA PRO A 26 -1.04 -34.09 -23.26
C PRO A 26 -0.89 -32.94 -22.26
N GLU A 27 -0.60 -33.26 -20.99
CA GLU A 27 -0.35 -32.27 -19.94
C GLU A 27 0.96 -31.49 -20.19
N GLN A 28 2.05 -32.17 -20.53
CA GLN A 28 3.31 -31.51 -20.90
C GLN A 28 3.13 -30.62 -22.13
N GLN A 29 2.38 -31.07 -23.13
CA GLN A 29 2.07 -30.27 -24.32
C GLN A 29 1.27 -29.01 -23.97
N ALA A 30 0.29 -29.12 -23.07
CA ALA A 30 -0.49 -27.98 -22.58
C ALA A 30 0.38 -26.99 -21.81
N LEU A 31 1.26 -27.47 -20.92
CA LEU A 31 2.19 -26.65 -20.15
C LEU A 31 3.18 -25.88 -21.04
N VAL A 32 3.76 -26.54 -22.05
CA VAL A 32 4.67 -25.88 -22.99
C VAL A 32 3.93 -24.81 -23.79
N LYS A 33 2.73 -25.10 -24.29
CA LYS A 33 1.91 -24.12 -25.01
C LYS A 33 1.58 -22.92 -24.13
N GLN A 34 1.18 -23.15 -22.88
CA GLN A 34 0.89 -22.10 -21.92
C GLN A 34 2.14 -21.26 -21.62
N GLY A 35 3.29 -21.90 -21.35
CA GLY A 35 4.55 -21.21 -21.08
C GLY A 35 5.04 -20.38 -22.25
N GLN A 36 4.90 -20.86 -23.49
CA GLN A 36 5.23 -20.11 -24.70
C GLN A 36 4.34 -18.87 -24.86
N GLN A 37 3.04 -18.99 -24.58
CA GLN A 37 2.13 -17.84 -24.59
C GLN A 37 2.52 -16.81 -23.51
N GLN A 38 2.82 -17.27 -22.30
CA GLN A 38 3.25 -16.39 -21.21
C GLN A 38 4.57 -15.68 -21.53
N LEU A 39 5.55 -16.39 -22.10
CA LEU A 39 6.80 -15.79 -22.56
C LEU A 39 6.57 -14.74 -23.65
N SER A 40 5.68 -15.04 -24.61
CA SER A 40 5.29 -14.08 -25.65
C SER A 40 4.62 -12.83 -25.06
N ASN A 41 3.79 -12.99 -24.03
CA ASN A 41 3.13 -11.87 -23.37
C ASN A 41 4.12 -11.02 -22.56
N LEU A 42 5.12 -11.65 -21.92
CA LEU A 42 6.19 -10.97 -21.18
C LEU A 42 7.12 -10.19 -22.11
N ALA A 43 7.41 -10.73 -23.30
CA ALA A 43 8.27 -10.09 -24.30
C ALA A 43 7.55 -9.03 -25.16
N ALA A 44 6.28 -8.72 -24.87
CA ALA A 44 5.52 -7.77 -25.66
C ALA A 44 6.00 -6.33 -25.42
N HIS A 45 6.52 -5.68 -26.47
CA HIS A 45 6.99 -4.29 -26.42
C HIS A 45 5.91 -3.29 -26.83
N VAL A 46 4.73 -3.37 -26.18
CA VAL A 46 3.54 -2.60 -26.60
C VAL A 46 3.29 -1.32 -25.80
N GLU A 47 4.01 -1.09 -24.69
CA GLU A 47 3.75 0.04 -23.79
C GLU A 47 3.91 1.40 -24.47
N THR A 48 5.01 1.60 -25.22
CA THR A 48 5.25 2.85 -25.96
C THR A 48 4.22 3.05 -27.07
N ASP A 49 3.88 2.00 -27.81
CA ASP A 49 2.86 2.07 -28.87
C ASP A 49 1.47 2.38 -28.31
N SER A 50 1.12 1.80 -27.16
CA SER A 50 -0.12 2.10 -26.45
C SER A 50 -0.15 3.53 -25.93
N LEU A 51 0.96 4.07 -25.42
CA LEU A 51 1.07 5.48 -25.07
C LEU A 51 0.82 6.37 -26.29
N MET A 52 1.45 6.07 -27.43
CA MET A 52 1.23 6.83 -28.68
C MET A 52 -0.22 6.73 -29.17
N THR A 53 -0.86 5.57 -28.99
CA THR A 53 -2.27 5.35 -29.32
C THR A 53 -3.18 6.20 -28.42
N ALA A 54 -2.89 6.25 -27.11
CA ALA A 54 -3.64 7.07 -26.16
C ALA A 54 -3.48 8.58 -26.46
N LEU A 55 -2.26 9.04 -26.76
CA LEU A 55 -1.98 10.43 -27.16
C LEU A 55 -2.66 10.81 -28.49
N ALA A 56 -2.89 9.83 -29.36
CA ALA A 56 -3.71 10.01 -30.57
C ALA A 56 -5.23 9.96 -30.30
N ALA A 57 -5.66 9.98 -29.03
CA ALA A 57 -7.04 9.87 -28.57
C ALA A 57 -7.77 8.63 -29.09
N ARG A 58 -7.05 7.50 -29.18
CA ARG A 58 -7.61 6.22 -29.64
C ARG A 58 -7.84 5.26 -28.49
N TRP A 59 -8.69 4.28 -28.75
CA TRP A 59 -9.05 3.22 -27.81
C TRP A 59 -7.81 2.39 -27.41
N ILE A 60 -7.69 2.13 -26.11
CA ILE A 60 -6.72 1.20 -25.52
C ILE A 60 -7.51 0.06 -24.89
N ASP A 61 -7.17 -1.17 -25.25
CA ASP A 61 -7.87 -2.34 -24.74
C ASP A 61 -7.77 -2.43 -23.21
N PRO A 62 -8.88 -2.75 -22.52
CA PRO A 62 -8.88 -2.90 -21.08
C PRO A 62 -8.20 -4.21 -20.65
N SER A 63 -7.67 -4.23 -19.44
CA SER A 63 -7.04 -5.40 -18.84
C SER A 63 -7.23 -5.44 -17.33
N TYR A 64 -7.12 -6.62 -16.73
CA TYR A 64 -7.03 -6.70 -15.27
C TYR A 64 -5.67 -6.19 -14.80
N GLY A 65 -5.65 -5.33 -13.79
CA GLY A 65 -4.42 -5.08 -13.04
C GLY A 65 -4.07 -6.26 -12.11
N GLY A 66 -2.88 -6.24 -11.52
CA GLY A 66 -2.50 -7.18 -10.46
C GLY A 66 -1.08 -7.71 -10.59
N ASP A 67 -0.82 -8.80 -9.86
CA ASP A 67 0.45 -9.52 -9.92
C ASP A 67 0.41 -10.54 -11.08
N PRO A 68 1.34 -10.48 -12.06
CA PRO A 68 1.29 -11.34 -13.25
C PRO A 68 1.59 -12.82 -12.98
N VAL A 69 2.19 -13.15 -11.84
CA VAL A 69 2.39 -14.55 -11.41
C VAL A 69 1.07 -15.13 -10.91
N ARG A 70 0.27 -14.32 -10.18
CA ARG A 70 -1.04 -14.74 -9.66
C ARG A 70 -2.15 -14.62 -10.69
N ASN A 71 -2.11 -13.60 -11.54
CA ASN A 71 -3.05 -13.35 -12.63
C ASN A 71 -2.30 -13.08 -13.95
N PRO A 72 -1.95 -14.13 -14.72
CA PRO A 72 -1.25 -13.97 -16.00
C PRO A 72 -2.00 -13.14 -17.04
N ASP A 73 -3.32 -12.97 -16.90
CA ASP A 73 -4.14 -12.14 -17.79
C ASP A 73 -3.85 -10.63 -17.63
N ALA A 74 -3.08 -10.24 -16.61
CA ALA A 74 -2.52 -8.90 -16.48
C ALA A 74 -1.50 -8.59 -17.60
N LEU A 75 -0.96 -9.61 -18.26
CA LEU A 75 -0.06 -9.47 -19.41
C LEU A 75 -0.79 -9.68 -20.75
N PRO A 76 -0.34 -9.04 -21.84
CA PRO A 76 0.76 -8.08 -21.91
C PRO A 76 0.44 -6.76 -21.21
N THR A 77 1.47 -5.99 -20.87
CA THR A 77 1.33 -4.63 -20.34
C THR A 77 0.90 -3.65 -21.44
N GLY A 78 0.89 -2.34 -21.17
CA GLY A 78 0.45 -1.34 -22.16
C GLY A 78 -1.07 -1.36 -22.44
N ARG A 79 -1.87 -1.84 -21.50
CA ARG A 79 -3.34 -1.90 -21.59
C ARG A 79 -3.98 -1.05 -20.51
N ASN A 80 -5.24 -0.67 -20.68
CA ASN A 80 -5.98 0.13 -19.72
C ASN A 80 -6.43 -0.74 -18.54
N MET A 81 -5.68 -0.70 -17.44
CA MET A 81 -5.92 -1.57 -16.29
C MET A 81 -7.15 -1.14 -15.48
N TYR A 82 -7.94 -2.12 -15.06
CA TYR A 82 -9.01 -1.93 -14.08
C TYR A 82 -8.91 -2.97 -12.96
N GLY A 83 -9.55 -2.67 -11.84
CA GLY A 83 -9.67 -3.60 -10.71
C GLY A 83 -10.68 -4.70 -10.99
N PHE A 84 -11.38 -5.15 -9.96
CA PHE A 84 -12.47 -6.11 -10.06
C PHE A 84 -13.69 -5.59 -9.29
N ASP A 85 -14.83 -6.27 -9.43
CA ASP A 85 -16.06 -5.92 -8.74
C ASP A 85 -15.88 -6.04 -7.20
N PRO A 86 -15.82 -4.92 -6.44
CA PRO A 86 -15.53 -4.94 -5.00
C PRO A 86 -16.64 -5.60 -4.19
N SER A 87 -17.85 -5.75 -4.75
CA SER A 87 -18.96 -6.47 -4.10
C SER A 87 -18.73 -7.98 -3.98
N ARG A 88 -17.70 -8.52 -4.66
CA ARG A 88 -17.35 -9.96 -4.64
C ARG A 88 -16.34 -10.31 -3.55
N VAL A 89 -15.96 -9.34 -2.72
CA VAL A 89 -15.03 -9.53 -1.61
C VAL A 89 -15.79 -9.77 -0.30
N PRO A 90 -15.33 -10.69 0.57
CA PRO A 90 -14.40 -11.77 0.24
C PRO A 90 -15.04 -12.81 -0.67
N THR A 91 -14.25 -13.46 -1.52
CA THR A 91 -14.77 -14.62 -2.28
C THR A 91 -15.03 -15.80 -1.34
N LYS A 92 -15.91 -16.73 -1.73
CA LYS A 92 -16.17 -17.95 -0.92
C LYS A 92 -14.89 -18.75 -0.65
N ALA A 93 -14.00 -18.85 -1.63
CA ALA A 93 -12.70 -19.52 -1.48
C ALA A 93 -11.79 -18.76 -0.49
N ALA A 94 -11.73 -17.43 -0.60
CA ALA A 94 -10.99 -16.60 0.36
C ALA A 94 -11.56 -16.72 1.78
N TYR A 95 -12.89 -16.83 1.93
CA TYR A 95 -13.49 -17.06 3.25
C TYR A 95 -13.05 -18.38 3.87
N THR A 96 -13.12 -19.49 3.12
CA THR A 96 -12.66 -20.80 3.61
C THR A 96 -11.16 -20.78 3.97
N ALA A 97 -10.32 -20.18 3.15
CA ALA A 97 -8.89 -20.06 3.42
C ALA A 97 -8.60 -19.09 4.58
N GLY A 98 -9.40 -18.03 4.73
CA GLY A 98 -9.28 -17.04 5.81
C GLY A 98 -9.58 -17.63 7.18
N ILE A 99 -10.51 -18.60 7.29
CA ILE A 99 -10.73 -19.34 8.55
C ILE A 99 -9.44 -20.08 8.95
N GLN A 100 -8.83 -20.82 8.01
CA GLN A 100 -7.59 -21.55 8.27
C GLN A 100 -6.44 -20.60 8.65
N ALA A 101 -6.32 -19.47 7.95
CA ALA A 101 -5.31 -18.46 8.23
C ALA A 101 -5.52 -17.80 9.62
N LEU A 102 -6.77 -17.63 10.07
CA LEU A 102 -7.06 -17.18 11.42
C LEU A 102 -6.66 -18.25 12.46
N ASP A 103 -7.02 -19.52 12.24
CA ASP A 103 -6.65 -20.60 13.18
C ASP A 103 -5.13 -20.71 13.34
N GLU A 104 -4.37 -20.57 12.24
CA GLU A 104 -2.91 -20.49 12.28
C GLU A 104 -2.41 -19.29 13.10
N LEU A 105 -3.08 -18.14 13.00
CA LEU A 105 -2.77 -16.95 13.80
C LEU A 105 -3.01 -17.16 15.27
N LEU A 106 -4.17 -17.68 15.65
CA LEU A 106 -4.48 -17.94 17.05
C LEU A 106 -3.49 -18.94 17.66
N LEU A 107 -3.15 -20.00 16.92
CA LEU A 107 -2.15 -20.97 17.35
C LEU A 107 -0.76 -20.33 17.48
N SER A 108 -0.33 -19.54 16.48
CA SER A 108 0.98 -18.88 16.53
C SER A 108 1.06 -17.92 17.70
N HIS A 109 0.02 -17.15 17.97
CA HIS A 109 -0.02 -16.22 19.10
C HIS A 109 -0.01 -16.95 20.44
N GLN A 110 -0.81 -18.01 20.57
CA GLN A 110 -0.82 -18.86 21.77
C GLN A 110 0.55 -19.49 22.06
N LEU A 111 1.34 -19.84 21.03
CA LEU A 111 2.68 -20.39 21.19
C LEU A 111 3.73 -19.34 21.58
N THR A 112 3.54 -18.08 21.16
CA THR A 112 4.46 -16.97 21.45
C THR A 112 4.15 -16.30 22.79
N GLU A 113 2.88 -15.96 23.02
CA GLU A 113 2.43 -15.14 24.16
C GLU A 113 1.78 -15.96 25.29
N ASN A 114 1.61 -17.27 25.11
CA ASN A 114 0.90 -18.16 26.05
C ASN A 114 -0.57 -17.80 26.29
N GLU A 115 -1.18 -16.99 25.43
CA GLU A 115 -2.59 -16.65 25.46
C GLU A 115 -3.21 -16.57 24.06
N THR A 116 -4.53 -16.76 23.97
CA THR A 116 -5.28 -16.58 22.73
C THR A 116 -5.72 -15.12 22.66
N PRO A 117 -5.51 -14.41 21.55
CA PRO A 117 -5.83 -13.00 21.49
C PRO A 117 -7.35 -12.82 21.49
N SER A 118 -7.82 -11.95 22.38
CA SER A 118 -9.20 -11.47 22.47
C SER A 118 -9.46 -10.26 21.58
N LYS A 119 -8.40 -9.58 21.12
CA LYS A 119 -8.47 -8.40 20.27
C LYS A 119 -7.32 -8.32 19.27
N LEU A 120 -7.66 -8.08 18.01
CA LEU A 120 -6.74 -7.96 16.88
C LEU A 120 -6.91 -6.62 16.16
N ALA A 121 -5.83 -6.09 15.59
CA ALA A 121 -5.89 -5.01 14.62
C ALA A 121 -5.53 -5.51 13.21
N PHE A 122 -6.16 -4.94 12.19
CA PHE A 122 -5.88 -5.26 10.78
C PHE A 122 -5.61 -3.97 10.02
N THR A 123 -4.50 -3.93 9.27
CA THR A 123 -4.27 -2.86 8.28
C THR A 123 -4.70 -3.32 6.89
N MET A 124 -5.65 -2.58 6.32
CA MET A 124 -6.37 -2.96 5.11
C MET A 124 -5.90 -2.13 3.92
N TRP A 125 -5.34 -2.81 2.92
CA TRP A 125 -4.78 -2.19 1.74
C TRP A 125 -5.53 -2.63 0.50
N SER A 126 -6.02 -1.65 -0.26
CA SER A 126 -6.77 -1.92 -1.48
C SER A 126 -6.02 -2.89 -2.41
N THR A 127 -4.75 -2.60 -2.72
CA THR A 127 -3.98 -3.38 -3.71
C THR A 127 -3.74 -4.82 -3.28
N GLU A 128 -3.57 -5.07 -1.98
CA GLU A 128 -3.50 -6.41 -1.42
C GLU A 128 -4.86 -7.11 -1.48
N THR A 129 -5.93 -6.43 -1.06
CA THR A 129 -7.32 -6.92 -1.18
C THR A 129 -7.65 -7.35 -2.60
N MET A 130 -7.23 -6.57 -3.60
CA MET A 130 -7.43 -6.91 -5.00
C MET A 130 -6.66 -8.14 -5.45
N ARG A 131 -5.43 -8.32 -4.97
CA ARG A 131 -4.64 -9.50 -5.30
C ARG A 131 -5.24 -10.72 -4.62
N HIS A 132 -5.42 -10.71 -3.31
CA HIS A 132 -5.81 -11.89 -2.56
C HIS A 132 -7.32 -12.14 -2.49
N LEU A 133 -8.15 -11.29 -3.09
CA LEU A 133 -9.61 -11.46 -3.22
C LEU A 133 -10.35 -11.59 -1.87
N GLY A 134 -9.87 -10.86 -0.85
CA GLY A 134 -10.55 -10.80 0.46
C GLY A 134 -10.03 -11.68 1.60
N MET A 135 -8.76 -12.08 1.62
CA MET A 135 -8.22 -12.97 2.66
C MET A 135 -8.22 -12.35 4.06
N LEU A 136 -7.79 -11.09 4.22
CA LEU A 136 -7.81 -10.42 5.53
C LEU A 136 -9.24 -10.11 5.99
N GLU A 137 -10.10 -9.70 5.06
CA GLU A 137 -11.53 -9.46 5.27
C GLU A 137 -12.22 -10.74 5.78
N ALA A 138 -11.88 -11.88 5.17
CA ALA A 138 -12.33 -13.18 5.63
C ALA A 138 -11.85 -13.52 7.03
N GLN A 139 -10.59 -13.23 7.38
CA GLN A 139 -10.07 -13.41 8.73
C GLN A 139 -10.82 -12.55 9.75
N ILE A 140 -11.16 -11.30 9.41
CA ILE A 140 -11.97 -10.41 10.26
C ILE A 140 -13.35 -11.02 10.50
N PHE A 141 -14.08 -11.42 9.45
CA PHE A 141 -15.39 -12.05 9.64
C PHE A 141 -15.29 -13.35 10.45
N ALA A 142 -14.28 -14.18 10.20
CA ALA A 142 -14.04 -15.38 10.98
C ALA A 142 -13.74 -15.04 12.46
N ALA A 143 -12.93 -14.02 12.75
CA ALA A 143 -12.58 -13.58 14.11
C ALA A 143 -13.83 -13.18 14.89
N LEU A 144 -14.70 -12.38 14.27
CA LEU A 144 -16.00 -11.97 14.80
C LEU A 144 -16.99 -13.14 14.96
N GLY A 145 -16.80 -14.25 14.25
CA GLY A 145 -17.73 -15.37 14.21
C GLY A 145 -18.95 -15.09 13.34
N VAL A 146 -18.70 -14.51 12.16
CA VAL A 146 -19.69 -14.14 11.15
C VAL A 146 -19.33 -14.78 9.82
N LYS A 147 -20.33 -15.17 9.06
CA LYS A 147 -20.20 -15.79 7.75
C LYS A 147 -20.85 -14.94 6.67
N PRO A 148 -20.11 -14.53 5.62
CA PRO A 148 -20.73 -13.85 4.49
C PRO A 148 -21.71 -14.75 3.73
N VAL A 149 -22.75 -14.15 3.16
CA VAL A 149 -23.73 -14.81 2.28
C VAL A 149 -23.52 -14.30 0.86
N TRP A 150 -23.38 -15.23 -0.08
CA TRP A 150 -23.12 -14.91 -1.48
C TRP A 150 -24.33 -15.17 -2.38
N ASP A 151 -24.56 -14.29 -3.34
CA ASP A 151 -25.47 -14.55 -4.45
C ASP A 151 -24.88 -15.53 -5.47
N ARG A 152 -25.65 -15.84 -6.53
CA ARG A 152 -25.18 -16.72 -7.62
C ARG A 152 -23.97 -16.16 -8.38
N GLY A 153 -23.79 -14.84 -8.41
CA GLY A 153 -22.63 -14.15 -9.02
C GLY A 153 -21.39 -14.11 -8.12
N GLY A 154 -21.50 -14.57 -6.88
CA GLY A 154 -20.44 -14.51 -5.88
C GLY A 154 -20.30 -13.12 -5.24
N ARG A 155 -21.34 -12.29 -5.25
CA ARG A 155 -21.38 -11.02 -4.51
C ARG A 155 -21.82 -11.25 -3.08
N VAL A 156 -21.21 -10.57 -2.13
CA VAL A 156 -21.60 -10.60 -0.72
C VAL A 156 -22.85 -9.75 -0.51
N VAL A 157 -23.99 -10.43 -0.34
CA VAL A 157 -25.30 -9.77 -0.22
C VAL A 157 -25.77 -9.62 1.21
N ASP A 158 -25.30 -10.47 2.12
CA ASP A 158 -25.68 -10.44 3.53
C ASP A 158 -24.63 -11.13 4.41
N LEU A 159 -24.87 -11.18 5.72
CA LEU A 159 -24.04 -11.82 6.73
C LEU A 159 -24.91 -12.71 7.65
N GLU A 160 -24.36 -13.85 8.07
CA GLU A 160 -24.96 -14.77 9.03
C GLU A 160 -24.09 -14.85 10.29
N LEU A 161 -24.72 -14.70 11.47
CA LEU A 161 -24.04 -14.93 12.74
C LEU A 161 -23.79 -16.44 12.94
N ILE A 162 -22.57 -16.80 13.32
CA ILE A 162 -22.25 -18.16 13.76
C ILE A 162 -22.52 -18.25 15.28
N PRO A 163 -23.39 -19.16 15.75
CA PRO A 163 -23.63 -19.35 17.18
C PRO A 163 -22.37 -19.81 17.91
N LEU A 164 -22.15 -19.39 19.16
CA LEU A 164 -20.96 -19.78 19.94
C LEU A 164 -20.77 -21.30 20.04
N SER A 165 -21.86 -22.08 20.09
CA SER A 165 -21.79 -23.54 20.12
C SER A 165 -21.20 -24.16 18.85
N GLU A 166 -21.36 -23.48 17.70
CA GLU A 166 -20.73 -23.87 16.44
C GLU A 166 -19.34 -23.26 16.31
N LEU A 167 -19.14 -22.01 16.75
CA LEU A 167 -17.86 -21.31 16.68
C LEU A 167 -16.77 -21.98 17.53
N GLY A 168 -17.13 -22.59 18.65
CA GLY A 168 -16.22 -23.40 19.49
C GLY A 168 -15.15 -22.61 20.26
N ARG A 169 -15.17 -21.27 20.21
CA ARG A 169 -14.26 -20.36 20.91
C ARG A 169 -14.95 -19.02 21.22
N PRO A 170 -14.37 -18.16 22.08
CA PRO A 170 -14.76 -16.76 22.15
C PRO A 170 -14.66 -16.07 20.78
N ARG A 171 -15.52 -15.07 20.58
CA ARG A 171 -15.34 -14.09 19.51
C ARG A 171 -14.09 -13.26 19.79
N ILE A 172 -13.53 -12.66 18.75
CA ILE A 172 -12.32 -11.85 18.85
C ILE A 172 -12.67 -10.46 18.32
N ASP A 173 -12.44 -9.43 19.13
CA ASP A 173 -12.69 -8.05 18.72
C ASP A 173 -11.65 -7.62 17.69
N THR A 174 -12.06 -6.75 16.76
CA THR A 174 -11.23 -6.35 15.63
C THR A 174 -11.24 -4.85 15.47
N VAL A 175 -10.06 -4.23 15.38
CA VAL A 175 -9.89 -2.85 14.94
C VAL A 175 -9.39 -2.86 13.49
N ILE A 176 -10.02 -2.09 12.63
CA ILE A 176 -9.79 -2.13 11.19
C ILE A 176 -9.26 -0.77 10.76
N SER A 177 -7.96 -0.71 10.45
CA SER A 177 -7.25 0.48 9.98
C SER A 177 -7.16 0.46 8.46
N LEU A 178 -7.71 1.47 7.80
CA LEU A 178 -7.82 1.56 6.35
C LEU A 178 -6.78 2.50 5.77
N THR A 179 -6.14 2.12 4.66
CA THR A 179 -5.49 3.12 3.80
C THR A 179 -6.55 3.96 3.10
N GLY A 180 -6.21 5.20 2.73
CA GLY A 180 -7.14 6.08 2.00
C GLY A 180 -7.66 5.44 0.70
N LEU A 181 -6.80 4.71 -0.03
CA LEU A 181 -7.22 4.00 -1.23
C LEU A 181 -8.20 2.86 -0.95
N TYR A 182 -8.07 2.17 0.19
CA TYR A 182 -9.04 1.15 0.58
C TYR A 182 -10.41 1.78 0.84
N ARG A 183 -10.46 2.89 1.59
CA ARG A 183 -11.70 3.63 1.86
C ARG A 183 -12.44 3.97 0.57
N ASP A 184 -11.73 4.47 -0.43
CA ASP A 184 -12.35 4.95 -1.68
C ASP A 184 -12.86 3.81 -2.57
N GLN A 185 -12.23 2.63 -2.51
CA GLN A 185 -12.53 1.52 -3.41
C GLN A 185 -13.46 0.46 -2.81
N PHE A 186 -13.57 0.39 -1.49
CA PHE A 186 -14.33 -0.65 -0.80
C PHE A 186 -15.36 -0.13 0.23
N PRO A 187 -16.17 0.91 -0.06
CA PRO A 187 -17.20 1.36 0.88
C PRO A 187 -18.22 0.27 1.23
N ASN A 188 -18.53 -0.62 0.29
CA ASN A 188 -19.40 -1.77 0.52
C ASN A 188 -18.83 -2.75 1.58
N LEU A 189 -17.50 -2.89 1.68
CA LEU A 189 -16.90 -3.72 2.74
C LEU A 189 -16.93 -3.02 4.09
N ILE A 190 -16.74 -1.70 4.12
CA ILE A 190 -16.89 -0.91 5.34
C ILE A 190 -18.31 -1.10 5.92
N GLU A 191 -19.34 -1.05 5.08
CA GLU A 191 -20.71 -1.36 5.50
C GLU A 191 -20.85 -2.78 6.06
N ARG A 192 -20.26 -3.79 5.39
CA ARG A 192 -20.32 -5.18 5.87
C ARG A 192 -19.57 -5.38 7.19
N PHE A 193 -18.44 -4.73 7.40
CA PHE A 193 -17.77 -4.76 8.70
C PHE A 193 -18.64 -4.16 9.79
N ASN A 194 -19.22 -2.98 9.56
CA ASN A 194 -20.13 -2.36 10.51
C ASN A 194 -21.37 -3.23 10.79
N GLN A 195 -21.96 -3.84 9.76
CA GLN A 195 -23.08 -4.79 9.92
C GLN A 195 -22.68 -5.97 10.81
N ALA A 196 -21.48 -6.55 10.62
CA ALA A 196 -20.98 -7.65 11.45
C ALA A 196 -20.77 -7.22 12.91
N ILE A 197 -20.17 -6.04 13.13
CA ILE A 197 -19.88 -5.52 14.48
C ILE A 197 -21.17 -5.25 15.25
N VAL A 198 -22.15 -4.59 14.63
CA VAL A 198 -23.47 -4.33 15.22
C VAL A 198 -24.15 -5.65 15.57
N MET A 199 -24.24 -6.57 14.60
CA MET A 199 -24.84 -7.89 14.78
C MET A 199 -24.23 -8.66 15.95
N VAL A 200 -22.90 -8.63 16.10
CA VAL A 200 -22.18 -9.34 17.16
C VAL A 200 -22.27 -8.63 18.52
N ALA A 201 -22.17 -7.31 18.55
CA ALA A 201 -22.20 -6.52 19.79
C ALA A 201 -23.56 -6.59 20.50
N GLU A 202 -24.65 -6.75 19.75
CA GLU A 202 -26.02 -6.84 20.28
C GLU A 202 -26.37 -8.21 20.88
N GLN A 203 -25.55 -9.24 20.66
CA GLN A 203 -25.83 -10.58 21.17
C GLN A 203 -25.80 -10.63 22.71
N ASP A 204 -26.74 -11.34 23.32
CA ASP A 204 -26.73 -11.56 24.77
C ASP A 204 -25.77 -12.71 25.16
N GLU A 205 -24.48 -12.46 24.96
CA GLU A 205 -23.40 -13.41 25.25
C GLU A 205 -22.55 -12.93 26.46
N PRO A 206 -21.99 -13.84 27.27
CA PRO A 206 -21.08 -13.47 28.35
C PRO A 206 -19.89 -12.66 27.85
N ALA A 207 -19.44 -11.66 28.63
CA ALA A 207 -18.33 -10.78 28.23
C ALA A 207 -17.04 -11.53 27.86
N ALA A 208 -16.72 -12.61 28.57
CA ALA A 208 -15.55 -13.45 28.28
C ALA A 208 -15.65 -14.23 26.95
N MET A 209 -16.88 -14.44 26.44
CA MET A 209 -17.12 -15.10 25.15
C MET A 209 -17.34 -14.11 24.00
N ASN A 210 -17.63 -12.84 24.33
CA ASN A 210 -17.86 -11.77 23.36
C ASN A 210 -17.13 -10.48 23.77
N PRO A 211 -15.82 -10.38 23.49
CA PRO A 211 -15.01 -9.18 23.71
C PRO A 211 -15.53 -7.95 22.96
N ILE A 212 -16.18 -8.12 21.80
CA ILE A 212 -16.75 -7.02 21.02
C ILE A 212 -17.81 -6.30 21.86
N ARG A 213 -18.77 -7.06 22.41
CA ARG A 213 -19.81 -6.53 23.31
C ARG A 213 -19.23 -5.90 24.57
N ALA A 214 -18.22 -6.56 25.16
CA ALA A 214 -17.57 -6.04 26.36
C ALA A 214 -16.91 -4.68 26.10
N ASN A 215 -16.12 -4.58 25.03
CA ASN A 215 -15.45 -3.35 24.63
C ASN A 215 -16.44 -2.25 24.23
N THR A 216 -17.48 -2.57 23.44
CA THR A 216 -18.53 -1.60 23.07
C THR A 216 -19.21 -1.00 24.31
N ARG A 217 -19.50 -1.82 25.33
CA ARG A 217 -20.08 -1.31 26.59
C ARG A 217 -19.11 -0.42 27.38
N GLN A 218 -17.84 -0.80 27.42
CA GLN A 218 -16.80 -0.01 28.08
C GLN A 218 -16.64 1.37 27.43
N VAL A 219 -16.53 1.41 26.10
CA VAL A 219 -16.41 2.66 25.33
C VAL A 219 -17.68 3.50 25.43
N LEU A 220 -18.86 2.87 25.37
CA LEU A 220 -20.15 3.57 25.57
C LEU A 220 -20.19 4.25 26.93
N GLN A 221 -19.86 3.53 28.01
CA GLN A 221 -19.83 4.09 29.35
C GLN A 221 -18.88 5.29 29.41
N ARG A 222 -17.69 5.17 28.83
CA ARG A 222 -16.70 6.26 28.78
C ARG A 222 -17.23 7.49 28.05
N LEU A 223 -17.90 7.31 26.92
CA LEU A 223 -18.51 8.40 26.15
C LEU A 223 -19.64 9.08 26.92
N LEU A 224 -20.49 8.32 27.62
CA LEU A 224 -21.55 8.86 28.47
C LEU A 224 -20.99 9.67 29.65
N GLU A 225 -19.92 9.19 30.29
CA GLU A 225 -19.22 9.91 31.37
C GLU A 225 -18.63 11.24 30.90
N LEU A 226 -18.19 11.32 29.64
CA LEU A 226 -17.72 12.55 29.02
C LEU A 226 -18.86 13.51 28.62
N GLY A 227 -20.12 13.05 28.65
CA GLY A 227 -21.31 13.85 28.36
C GLY A 227 -21.79 13.79 26.92
N TYR A 228 -21.37 12.79 26.14
CA TYR A 228 -21.94 12.58 24.81
C TYR A 228 -23.42 12.17 24.92
N PRO A 229 -24.30 12.66 24.02
CA PRO A 229 -25.68 12.17 23.91
C PRO A 229 -25.72 10.65 23.71
N GLU A 230 -26.69 9.97 24.31
CA GLU A 230 -26.77 8.50 24.33
C GLU A 230 -26.73 7.87 22.92
N ASP A 231 -27.53 8.38 21.98
CA ASP A 231 -27.57 7.88 20.61
C ASP A 231 -26.23 8.04 19.90
N GLN A 232 -25.56 9.18 20.09
CA GLN A 232 -24.24 9.44 19.51
C GLN A 232 -23.18 8.56 20.16
N ALA A 233 -23.20 8.43 21.49
CA ALA A 233 -22.28 7.61 22.24
C ALA A 233 -22.40 6.13 21.84
N HIS A 234 -23.62 5.64 21.62
CA HIS A 234 -23.87 4.27 21.16
C HIS A 234 -23.28 4.03 19.77
N ASN A 235 -23.51 4.94 18.82
CA ASN A 235 -22.95 4.81 17.46
C ASN A 235 -21.41 4.83 17.46
N LEU A 236 -20.80 5.75 18.21
CA LEU A 236 -19.34 5.85 18.35
C LEU A 236 -18.76 4.60 19.01
N ALA A 237 -19.40 4.06 20.05
CA ALA A 237 -18.94 2.86 20.77
C ALA A 237 -18.90 1.60 19.88
N LEU A 238 -19.78 1.52 18.88
CA LEU A 238 -19.83 0.44 17.89
C LEU A 238 -18.78 0.58 16.78
N THR A 239 -18.12 1.73 16.65
CA THR A 239 -17.15 1.95 15.58
C THR A 239 -15.88 1.13 15.79
N ARG A 240 -15.45 0.40 14.75
CA ARG A 240 -14.13 -0.27 14.70
C ARG A 240 -13.31 0.03 13.44
N VAL A 241 -13.89 0.75 12.48
CA VAL A 241 -13.25 1.05 11.20
C VAL A 241 -12.76 2.49 11.20
N PHE A 242 -11.47 2.67 10.95
CA PHE A 242 -10.78 3.96 11.02
C PHE A 242 -9.83 4.16 9.83
N GLY A 243 -9.55 5.40 9.49
CA GLY A 243 -8.65 5.76 8.39
C GLY A 243 -8.28 7.24 8.39
N THR A 244 -7.82 7.72 7.24
CA THR A 244 -7.58 9.16 6.99
C THR A 244 -8.85 9.89 6.59
N GLU A 245 -8.85 11.22 6.68
CA GLU A 245 -9.94 12.08 6.20
C GLU A 245 -10.26 11.80 4.73
N SER A 246 -11.53 11.85 4.35
CA SER A 246 -11.95 11.76 2.96
C SER A 246 -11.21 12.79 2.10
N GLY A 247 -10.56 12.32 1.03
CA GLY A 247 -9.71 13.15 0.16
C GLY A 247 -8.25 13.24 0.60
N ASP A 248 -7.91 12.72 1.78
CA ASP A 248 -6.56 12.69 2.34
C ASP A 248 -6.00 11.26 2.39
N TYR A 249 -4.67 11.13 2.33
CA TYR A 249 -3.93 9.89 2.22
C TYR A 249 -2.62 9.95 3.02
N GLY A 250 -2.15 8.80 3.50
CA GLY A 250 -0.90 8.71 4.24
C GLY A 250 -1.00 9.22 5.68
N THR A 251 -0.03 8.80 6.47
CA THR A 251 0.04 9.08 7.92
C THR A 251 0.98 10.23 8.25
N GLN A 252 1.76 10.72 7.27
CA GLN A 252 2.87 11.66 7.44
C GLN A 252 4.02 11.13 8.33
N LEU A 253 3.94 9.88 8.80
CA LEU A 253 5.05 9.23 9.49
C LEU A 253 6.30 9.07 8.60
N PRO A 254 6.21 8.81 7.28
CA PRO A 254 7.39 8.69 6.43
C PRO A 254 8.26 9.95 6.45
N GLU A 255 7.67 11.13 6.32
CA GLU A 255 8.42 12.38 6.38
C GLU A 255 8.83 12.72 7.82
N ALA A 256 7.94 12.50 8.80
CA ALA A 256 8.20 12.83 10.20
C ALA A 256 9.34 11.99 10.79
N THR A 257 9.43 10.69 10.47
CA THR A 257 10.50 9.82 10.98
C THR A 257 11.87 10.24 10.44
N LEU A 258 11.94 10.75 9.22
CA LEU A 258 13.19 11.20 8.62
C LEU A 258 13.69 12.51 9.23
N ALA A 259 12.79 13.35 9.76
CA ALA A 259 13.09 14.58 10.51
C ALA A 259 13.50 14.28 11.97
N SER A 260 14.56 13.47 12.13
CA SER A 260 15.05 12.92 13.40
C SER A 260 15.63 13.94 14.40
N ASP A 261 15.70 15.22 14.03
CA ASP A 261 16.00 16.34 14.92
C ASP A 261 14.74 17.02 15.49
N LYS A 262 13.54 16.60 15.07
CA LYS A 262 12.26 17.20 15.48
C LYS A 262 11.49 16.38 16.51
N TRP A 263 11.89 15.15 16.78
CA TRP A 263 11.24 14.25 17.71
C TRP A 263 12.28 13.47 18.51
N GLU A 264 11.95 13.09 19.73
CA GLU A 264 12.73 12.17 20.58
C GLU A 264 11.99 10.85 20.78
N ALA A 265 12.73 9.75 21.00
CA ALA A 265 12.13 8.42 21.07
C ALA A 265 11.11 8.28 22.22
N ASP A 266 11.25 9.06 23.28
CA ASP A 266 10.44 9.01 24.50
C ASP A 266 9.28 10.03 24.54
N ASP A 267 9.19 10.94 23.57
CA ASP A 267 8.25 12.07 23.62
C ASP A 267 6.86 11.79 23.02
N ASN A 268 6.67 10.61 22.42
CA ASN A 268 5.43 10.12 21.80
C ASN A 268 4.88 10.96 20.64
N GLN A 269 5.61 11.96 20.12
CA GLN A 269 5.10 12.85 19.07
C GLN A 269 4.63 12.10 17.82
N LEU A 270 5.38 11.07 17.42
CA LEU A 270 5.03 10.23 16.26
C LEU A 270 3.77 9.39 16.50
N ALA A 271 3.57 8.89 17.72
CA ALA A 271 2.36 8.14 18.09
C ALA A 271 1.13 9.06 18.05
N GLU A 272 1.24 10.28 18.58
CA GLU A 272 0.19 11.29 18.55
C GLU A 272 -0.13 11.74 17.11
N LEU A 273 0.89 11.92 16.27
CA LEU A 273 0.73 12.21 14.85
C LEU A 273 -0.08 11.11 14.15
N TYR A 274 0.32 9.85 14.33
CA TYR A 274 -0.40 8.71 13.74
C TYR A 274 -1.85 8.64 14.22
N LEU A 275 -2.08 8.72 15.53
CA LEU A 275 -3.42 8.70 16.13
C LEU A 275 -4.26 9.89 15.66
N SER A 276 -3.68 11.06 15.43
CA SER A 276 -4.39 12.21 14.89
C SER A 276 -4.77 11.98 13.42
N ARG A 277 -3.86 11.45 12.61
CA ARG A 277 -4.06 11.24 11.17
C ARG A 277 -5.04 10.10 10.87
N MET A 278 -5.02 9.05 11.66
CA MET A 278 -5.79 7.82 11.43
C MET A 278 -7.10 7.72 12.23
N SER A 279 -7.48 8.76 12.99
CA SER A 279 -8.67 8.73 13.86
C SER A 279 -9.99 9.08 13.20
N TRP A 280 -10.05 9.13 11.86
CA TRP A 280 -11.30 9.40 11.16
C TRP A 280 -12.16 8.14 11.12
N ALA A 281 -13.38 8.26 11.66
CA ALA A 281 -14.26 7.13 11.90
C ALA A 281 -15.12 6.79 10.67
N TYR A 282 -15.33 5.49 10.47
CA TYR A 282 -16.23 4.92 9.47
C TYR A 282 -17.21 3.96 10.15
N GLY A 283 -18.00 4.49 11.09
CA GLY A 283 -18.92 3.73 11.95
C GLY A 283 -20.23 3.27 11.28
N PRO A 284 -21.19 2.75 12.06
CA PRO A 284 -22.44 2.18 11.53
C PRO A 284 -23.36 3.15 10.77
N ASP A 285 -23.22 4.46 10.98
CA ASP A 285 -23.97 5.48 10.24
C ASP A 285 -23.10 6.10 9.13
N PRO A 286 -23.34 5.76 7.85
CA PRO A 286 -22.60 6.32 6.72
C PRO A 286 -22.67 7.83 6.59
N SER A 287 -23.73 8.47 7.12
CA SER A 287 -23.85 9.94 7.11
C SER A 287 -22.82 10.62 8.01
N GLN A 288 -22.21 9.87 8.94
CA GLN A 288 -21.20 10.33 9.89
C GLN A 288 -19.79 9.84 9.52
N TRP A 289 -19.60 9.22 8.37
CA TRP A 289 -18.28 8.77 7.92
C TRP A 289 -17.33 9.92 7.67
N SER A 290 -16.04 9.63 7.84
CA SER A 290 -14.98 10.64 7.73
C SER A 290 -15.21 11.80 8.70
N GLN A 291 -15.56 11.48 9.95
CA GLN A 291 -15.65 12.47 11.03
C GLN A 291 -14.89 11.99 12.27
N LYS A 292 -14.47 12.96 13.09
CA LYS A 292 -13.96 12.73 14.44
C LYS A 292 -15.06 13.06 15.45
N PRO A 293 -15.07 12.42 16.64
CA PRO A 293 -15.99 12.81 17.71
C PRO A 293 -15.88 14.31 18.02
N ALA A 294 -17.03 14.97 18.19
CA ALA A 294 -17.07 16.38 18.57
C ALA A 294 -16.48 16.61 19.96
N ALA A 295 -15.82 17.74 20.16
CA ALA A 295 -15.33 18.11 21.49
C ALA A 295 -16.49 18.32 22.47
N ILE A 296 -16.49 17.63 23.61
CA ILE A 296 -17.41 17.88 24.72
C ILE A 296 -16.59 18.51 25.86
N ASN A 297 -17.05 19.63 26.41
CA ASN A 297 -16.36 20.37 27.47
C ASN A 297 -14.89 20.72 27.15
N GLY A 298 -14.59 21.00 25.87
CA GLY A 298 -13.23 21.31 25.40
C GLY A 298 -12.29 20.11 25.30
N GLN A 299 -12.78 18.88 25.51
CA GLN A 299 -12.01 17.65 25.36
C GLN A 299 -12.45 16.87 24.13
N VAL A 300 -11.49 16.50 23.29
CA VAL A 300 -11.70 15.59 22.15
C VAL A 300 -11.27 14.20 22.58
N LEU A 301 -12.17 13.22 22.50
CA LEU A 301 -11.82 11.82 22.68
C LEU A 301 -11.26 11.28 21.36
N ASN A 302 -10.03 10.78 21.36
CA ASN A 302 -9.54 10.01 20.23
C ASN A 302 -10.18 8.61 20.27
N LEU A 303 -11.28 8.44 19.54
CA LEU A 303 -12.02 7.18 19.51
C LEU A 303 -11.17 6.03 18.97
N TYR A 304 -10.28 6.29 18.00
CA TYR A 304 -9.37 5.27 17.49
C TYR A 304 -8.41 4.80 18.59
N ALA A 305 -7.88 5.71 19.39
CA ALA A 305 -7.05 5.36 20.55
C ALA A 305 -7.83 4.50 21.57
N GLU A 306 -9.07 4.86 21.91
CA GLU A 306 -9.90 4.02 22.80
C GLU A 306 -10.14 2.63 22.21
N GLN A 307 -10.36 2.53 20.91
CA GLN A 307 -10.53 1.25 20.24
C GLN A 307 -9.23 0.48 20.07
N LEU A 308 -8.06 1.11 20.04
CA LEU A 308 -6.77 0.41 19.94
C LEU A 308 -6.29 -0.19 21.28
N LYS A 309 -6.68 0.37 22.42
CA LYS A 309 -6.30 -0.15 23.75
C LYS A 309 -6.61 -1.64 23.90
N GLY A 310 -5.65 -2.38 24.45
CA GLY A 310 -5.72 -3.83 24.65
C GLY A 310 -5.58 -4.65 23.37
N THR A 311 -5.10 -4.07 22.27
CA THR A 311 -4.80 -4.83 21.05
C THR A 311 -3.59 -5.73 21.29
N GLN A 312 -3.76 -7.05 21.15
CA GLN A 312 -2.71 -8.02 21.45
C GLN A 312 -1.85 -8.35 20.22
N ALA A 313 -2.43 -8.26 19.02
CA ALA A 313 -1.71 -8.45 17.78
C ALA A 313 -2.27 -7.61 16.63
N ALA A 314 -1.40 -7.26 15.68
CA ALA A 314 -1.77 -6.56 14.46
C ALA A 314 -1.34 -7.34 13.21
N VAL A 315 -2.18 -7.32 12.17
CA VAL A 315 -2.03 -8.17 10.99
C VAL A 315 -1.98 -7.32 9.72
N PHE A 316 -1.03 -7.66 8.86
CA PHE A 316 -0.94 -7.15 7.50
C PHE A 316 -0.75 -8.30 6.50
N SER A 317 -1.07 -8.10 5.22
CA SER A 317 -0.87 -9.10 4.18
C SER A 317 0.15 -8.67 3.13
N ARG A 318 0.90 -9.65 2.61
CA ARG A 318 1.72 -9.49 1.40
C ARG A 318 1.49 -10.63 0.43
N SER A 319 1.09 -10.30 -0.78
CA SER A 319 0.66 -11.24 -1.81
C SER A 319 1.50 -11.22 -3.09
N SER A 320 2.53 -10.37 -3.16
CA SER A 320 3.42 -10.28 -4.33
C SER A 320 4.86 -10.59 -3.98
N ASN A 321 5.59 -11.25 -4.88
CA ASN A 321 7.04 -11.47 -4.72
C ASN A 321 7.86 -10.22 -5.02
N LEU A 322 7.26 -9.19 -5.63
CA LEU A 322 7.88 -7.88 -5.86
C LEU A 322 7.75 -6.94 -4.65
N ARG A 323 6.71 -7.13 -3.83
CA ARG A 323 6.33 -6.20 -2.75
C ARG A 323 6.61 -6.84 -1.39
N GLY A 324 7.41 -6.19 -0.58
CA GLY A 324 7.86 -6.68 0.72
C GLY A 324 7.58 -5.66 1.83
N LEU A 325 8.39 -5.60 2.88
CA LEU A 325 8.23 -4.62 3.95
C LEU A 325 9.12 -3.39 3.77
N LEU A 326 10.16 -3.44 2.92
CA LEU A 326 11.04 -2.29 2.68
C LEU A 326 10.93 -1.70 1.26
N ASP A 327 10.07 -2.24 0.40
CA ASP A 327 9.91 -1.75 -0.98
C ASP A 327 9.21 -0.39 -1.07
N THR A 328 8.44 -0.05 -0.05
CA THR A 328 7.83 1.27 0.15
C THR A 328 7.85 1.60 1.64
N ASP A 329 7.53 2.84 1.97
CA ASP A 329 7.37 3.40 3.31
C ASP A 329 6.02 3.03 3.96
N HIS A 330 4.97 2.88 3.16
CA HIS A 330 3.63 2.52 3.62
C HIS A 330 3.52 1.33 4.62
N PRO A 331 4.23 0.18 4.47
CA PRO A 331 4.10 -0.91 5.44
C PRO A 331 4.46 -0.50 6.88
N PHE A 332 5.54 0.26 7.10
CA PHE A 332 5.85 0.74 8.45
C PHE A 332 4.88 1.83 8.88
N GLU A 333 4.46 2.73 7.98
CA GLU A 333 3.58 3.83 8.35
C GLU A 333 2.22 3.33 8.87
N TYR A 334 1.68 2.24 8.31
CA TYR A 334 0.40 1.70 8.73
C TYR A 334 0.53 0.60 9.80
N LEU A 335 1.26 -0.49 9.52
CA LEU A 335 1.37 -1.60 10.48
C LEU A 335 2.28 -1.21 11.65
N GLY A 336 3.42 -0.59 11.37
CA GLY A 336 4.30 -0.04 12.39
C GLY A 336 3.62 1.09 13.17
N GLY A 337 2.88 1.98 12.50
CA GLY A 337 2.09 3.02 13.16
C GLY A 337 1.07 2.49 14.17
N ILE A 338 0.42 1.34 13.88
CA ILE A 338 -0.40 0.63 14.89
C ILE A 338 0.45 0.21 16.08
N SER A 339 1.63 -0.37 15.84
CA SER A 339 2.53 -0.82 16.90
C SER A 339 2.92 0.32 17.83
N LEU A 340 3.41 1.42 17.24
CA LEU A 340 3.79 2.64 17.93
C LEU A 340 2.64 3.21 18.76
N ALA A 341 1.43 3.29 18.19
CA ALA A 341 0.26 3.81 18.88
C ALA A 341 -0.18 2.92 20.05
N VAL A 342 -0.20 1.61 19.87
CA VAL A 342 -0.57 0.68 20.95
C VAL A 342 0.50 0.68 22.05
N GLN A 343 1.79 0.72 21.71
CA GLN A 343 2.87 0.89 22.68
C GLN A 343 2.71 2.16 23.52
N HIS A 344 2.37 3.28 22.87
CA HIS A 344 2.08 4.53 23.56
C HIS A 344 0.88 4.43 24.51
N LEU A 345 -0.19 3.73 24.10
CA LEU A 345 -1.44 3.64 24.86
C LEU A 345 -1.37 2.64 26.03
N ASP A 346 -0.72 1.50 25.82
CA ASP A 346 -0.76 0.36 26.74
C ASP A 346 0.60 0.11 27.43
N GLY A 347 1.66 0.80 26.99
CA GLY A 347 3.03 0.63 27.49
C GLY A 347 3.78 -0.59 26.91
N ALA A 348 3.12 -1.37 26.05
CA ALA A 348 3.71 -2.53 25.37
C ALA A 348 3.17 -2.63 23.93
N ALA A 349 4.08 -2.93 22.99
CA ALA A 349 3.74 -3.07 21.59
C ALA A 349 3.04 -4.43 21.30
N PRO A 350 2.04 -4.48 20.41
CA PRO A 350 1.34 -5.70 20.03
C PRO A 350 2.25 -6.62 19.22
N GLN A 351 1.97 -7.92 19.17
CA GLN A 351 2.70 -8.80 18.23
C GLN A 351 2.29 -8.50 16.79
N LEU A 352 3.26 -8.28 15.91
CA LEU A 352 3.01 -8.01 14.50
C LEU A 352 3.10 -9.30 13.67
N TYR A 353 2.10 -9.52 12.81
CA TYR A 353 2.06 -10.67 11.90
C TYR A 353 1.86 -10.25 10.44
N ILE A 354 2.52 -10.98 9.55
CA ILE A 354 2.34 -10.91 8.11
C ILE A 354 1.66 -12.18 7.63
N ALA A 355 0.46 -12.04 7.07
CA ALA A 355 -0.15 -13.03 6.20
C ALA A 355 0.62 -13.05 4.87
N ASN A 356 1.59 -13.95 4.76
CA ASN A 356 2.41 -14.13 3.57
C ASN A 356 1.65 -15.00 2.55
N LEU A 357 1.04 -14.32 1.59
CA LEU A 357 0.20 -14.86 0.51
C LEU A 357 0.92 -14.84 -0.85
N ARG A 358 2.24 -14.66 -0.86
CA ARG A 358 3.08 -14.62 -2.07
C ARG A 358 3.04 -15.93 -2.86
N ASP A 359 2.88 -17.05 -2.15
CA ASP A 359 2.53 -18.34 -2.76
C ASP A 359 1.02 -18.57 -2.56
N PRO A 360 0.19 -18.46 -3.62
CA PRO A 360 -1.25 -18.62 -3.50
C PRO A 360 -1.68 -20.04 -3.09
N ASN A 361 -0.81 -21.04 -3.26
CA ASN A 361 -1.09 -22.43 -2.86
C ASN A 361 -0.56 -22.76 -1.45
N ARG A 362 0.25 -21.86 -0.88
CA ARG A 362 0.92 -22.08 0.41
C ARG A 362 0.99 -20.77 1.19
N ALA A 363 -0.18 -20.24 1.51
CA ALA A 363 -0.33 -19.16 2.47
C ALA A 363 0.34 -19.55 3.80
N LYS A 364 1.02 -18.59 4.44
CA LYS A 364 1.65 -18.79 5.74
C LYS A 364 1.52 -17.53 6.56
N LEU A 365 1.30 -17.70 7.85
CA LEU A 365 1.53 -16.62 8.81
C LEU A 365 3.00 -16.60 9.25
N GLN A 366 3.55 -15.39 9.38
CA GLN A 366 4.87 -15.16 9.95
C GLN A 366 4.81 -13.97 10.88
N SER A 367 5.67 -13.93 11.91
CA SER A 367 5.92 -12.68 12.62
C SER A 367 6.57 -11.67 11.66
N ALA A 368 6.32 -10.37 11.87
CA ALA A 368 6.84 -9.33 10.99
C ALA A 368 8.38 -9.26 11.02
N GLU A 369 8.99 -9.47 12.18
CA GLU A 369 10.45 -9.51 12.39
C GLU A 369 11.06 -10.65 11.57
N ARG A 370 10.45 -11.85 11.61
CA ARG A 370 10.91 -12.99 10.82
C ARG A 370 10.72 -12.75 9.32
N PHE A 371 9.62 -12.12 8.91
CA PHE A 371 9.39 -11.79 7.50
C PHE A 371 10.48 -10.82 7.01
N LEU A 372 10.69 -9.72 7.73
CA LEU A 372 11.69 -8.70 7.43
C LEU A 372 13.11 -9.29 7.40
N ALA A 373 13.49 -10.09 8.41
CA ALA A 373 14.81 -10.71 8.46
C ALA A 373 15.10 -11.63 7.26
N ASN A 374 14.09 -12.38 6.78
CA ASN A 374 14.24 -13.19 5.57
C ASN A 374 14.35 -12.32 4.31
N GLU A 375 13.58 -11.25 4.25
CA GLU A 375 13.56 -10.32 3.12
C GLU A 375 14.90 -9.59 2.96
N LEU A 376 15.48 -9.09 4.06
CA LEU A 376 16.81 -8.48 4.07
C LEU A 376 17.86 -9.39 3.41
N ARG A 377 17.91 -10.67 3.79
CA ARG A 377 18.88 -11.63 3.24
C ARG A 377 18.56 -12.05 1.81
N ALA A 378 17.29 -12.11 1.43
CA ALA A 378 16.86 -12.58 0.10
C ALA A 378 16.92 -11.49 -0.98
N VAL A 379 16.83 -10.22 -0.59
CA VAL A 379 16.72 -9.08 -1.51
C VAL A 379 17.82 -8.05 -1.20
N TYR A 380 17.66 -7.28 -0.15
CA TYR A 380 18.40 -6.02 0.02
C TYR A 380 19.89 -6.18 0.33
N GLN A 381 20.27 -7.23 1.03
CA GLN A 381 21.66 -7.56 1.36
C GLN A 381 22.24 -8.60 0.39
N HIS A 382 21.50 -8.94 -0.67
CA HIS A 382 21.86 -10.00 -1.60
C HIS A 382 22.67 -9.43 -2.78
N PRO A 383 23.84 -10.02 -3.14
CA PRO A 383 24.72 -9.47 -4.17
C PRO A 383 24.05 -9.36 -5.55
N ASN A 384 23.21 -10.33 -5.92
CA ASN A 384 22.48 -10.24 -7.18
C ASN A 384 21.55 -9.03 -7.26
N TRP A 385 20.84 -8.67 -6.18
CA TRP A 385 19.94 -7.53 -6.22
C TRP A 385 20.75 -6.23 -6.34
N LEU A 386 21.82 -6.09 -5.55
CA LEU A 386 22.74 -4.96 -5.62
C LEU A 386 23.32 -4.79 -7.04
N ALA A 387 23.81 -5.88 -7.63
CA ALA A 387 24.38 -5.86 -8.99
C ALA A 387 23.34 -5.53 -10.08
N GLU A 388 22.06 -5.90 -9.91
CA GLU A 388 21.00 -5.46 -10.83
C GLU A 388 20.64 -4.00 -10.61
N MET A 389 20.56 -3.51 -9.37
CA MET A 389 20.31 -2.08 -9.08
C MET A 389 21.42 -1.18 -9.65
N GLN A 390 22.67 -1.62 -9.64
CA GLN A 390 23.77 -0.88 -10.28
C GLN A 390 23.52 -0.59 -11.77
N LYS A 391 22.86 -1.51 -12.48
CA LYS A 391 22.55 -1.35 -13.91
C LYS A 391 21.50 -0.26 -14.16
N GLU A 392 20.70 0.07 -13.15
CA GLU A 392 19.69 1.12 -13.19
C GLU A 392 20.26 2.52 -12.88
N GLY A 393 21.58 2.63 -12.66
CA GLY A 393 22.28 3.91 -12.49
C GLY A 393 21.73 4.74 -11.33
N TYR A 394 21.39 6.01 -11.58
CA TYR A 394 20.82 6.91 -10.57
C TYR A 394 19.58 6.33 -9.88
N ALA A 395 18.66 5.72 -10.61
CA ALA A 395 17.44 5.16 -10.01
C ALA A 395 17.75 4.04 -9.02
N GLY A 396 18.72 3.17 -9.34
CA GLY A 396 19.18 2.12 -8.43
C GLY A 396 19.75 2.67 -7.12
N THR A 397 20.46 3.80 -7.15
CA THR A 397 20.98 4.44 -5.92
C THR A 397 19.87 4.87 -4.98
N LEU A 398 18.73 5.33 -5.52
CA LEU A 398 17.58 5.74 -4.73
C LEU A 398 16.86 4.53 -4.10
N GLU A 399 16.80 3.38 -4.77
CA GLU A 399 16.24 2.16 -4.19
C GLU A 399 17.04 1.65 -2.97
N LEU A 400 18.38 1.73 -3.04
CA LEU A 400 19.24 1.40 -1.91
C LEU A 400 19.04 2.39 -0.75
N LEU A 401 18.96 3.70 -1.03
CA LEU A 401 18.67 4.71 -0.01
C LEU A 401 17.29 4.52 0.62
N ASN A 402 16.25 4.30 -0.20
CA ASN A 402 14.89 4.07 0.27
C ASN A 402 14.81 2.83 1.16
N THR A 403 15.55 1.76 0.82
CA THR A 403 15.64 0.56 1.67
C THR A 403 16.13 0.89 3.07
N ILE A 404 17.19 1.71 3.18
CA ILE A 404 17.77 2.12 4.48
C ILE A 404 16.80 3.04 5.24
N ASN A 405 16.16 3.98 4.56
CA ASN A 405 15.15 4.86 5.15
C ASN A 405 13.92 4.08 5.65
N ASN A 406 13.47 3.06 4.90
CA ASN A 406 12.34 2.21 5.30
C ASN A 406 12.71 1.25 6.43
N PHE A 407 13.95 0.75 6.48
CA PHE A 407 14.44 -0.07 7.59
C PHE A 407 14.50 0.73 8.89
N TRP A 408 15.02 1.97 8.81
CA TRP A 408 14.91 2.95 9.87
C TRP A 408 13.46 3.19 10.29
N GLY A 409 12.56 3.48 9.35
CA GLY A 409 11.15 3.75 9.64
C GLY A 409 10.49 2.61 10.42
N TRP A 410 10.76 1.36 10.04
CA TRP A 410 10.30 0.20 10.80
C TRP A 410 10.82 0.16 12.23
N GLN A 411 12.09 0.45 12.45
CA GLN A 411 12.68 0.45 13.79
C GLN A 411 12.13 1.58 14.66
N VAL A 412 11.90 2.76 14.09
CA VAL A 412 11.28 3.88 14.81
C VAL A 412 9.86 3.56 15.24
N MET A 413 9.11 2.83 14.41
CA MET A 413 7.74 2.43 14.75
C MET A 413 7.69 1.30 15.78
N ASP A 414 8.66 0.39 15.74
CA ASP A 414 8.76 -0.76 16.64
C ASP A 414 10.22 -1.24 16.71
N GLU A 415 10.87 -0.98 17.84
CA GLU A 415 12.30 -1.28 18.05
C GLU A 415 12.64 -2.75 17.81
N ARG A 416 11.68 -3.68 17.99
CA ARG A 416 11.88 -5.13 17.81
C ARG A 416 12.05 -5.53 16.34
N MET A 417 11.67 -4.66 15.40
CA MET A 417 11.71 -4.95 13.97
C MET A 417 13.13 -5.00 13.40
N ALA A 418 14.08 -4.32 14.05
CA ALA A 418 15.47 -4.25 13.62
C ALA A 418 16.41 -4.69 14.76
N ARG A 419 17.53 -5.30 14.38
CA ARG A 419 18.60 -5.72 15.30
C ARG A 419 19.94 -5.16 14.85
N ASP A 420 20.88 -5.03 15.79
CA ASP A 420 22.23 -4.54 15.51
C ASP A 420 22.95 -5.33 14.40
N ASP A 421 22.77 -6.66 14.36
CA ASP A 421 23.40 -7.50 13.32
C ASP A 421 22.87 -7.22 11.91
N GLN A 422 21.67 -6.66 11.80
CA GLN A 422 21.06 -6.29 10.52
C GLN A 422 21.58 -4.94 10.03
N TRP A 423 21.73 -3.95 10.92
CA TRP A 423 22.42 -2.70 10.61
C TRP A 423 23.89 -2.93 10.25
N GLU A 424 24.59 -3.76 11.00
CA GLU A 424 25.97 -4.10 10.70
C GLU A 424 26.08 -4.82 9.35
N GLU A 425 25.14 -5.69 8.97
CA GLU A 425 25.17 -6.28 7.62
C GLU A 425 24.94 -5.23 6.53
N PHE A 426 24.11 -4.19 6.74
CA PHE A 426 24.03 -3.07 5.80
C PHE A 426 25.36 -2.31 5.70
N HIS A 427 26.04 -2.09 6.82
CA HIS A 427 27.38 -1.49 6.81
C HIS A 427 28.35 -2.35 5.99
N GLN A 428 28.41 -3.66 6.27
CA GLN A 428 29.29 -4.58 5.56
C GLN A 428 28.97 -4.66 4.06
N THR A 429 27.70 -4.62 3.67
CA THR A 429 27.29 -4.79 2.27
C THR A 429 27.33 -3.50 1.47
N TYR A 430 26.84 -2.38 2.01
CA TYR A 430 26.68 -1.11 1.26
C TYR A 430 27.90 -0.21 1.40
N ILE A 431 28.57 -0.23 2.56
CA ILE A 431 29.70 0.67 2.85
C ILE A 431 31.03 -0.03 2.64
N LYS A 432 31.22 -1.20 3.26
CA LYS A 432 32.44 -2.00 3.09
C LYS A 432 32.50 -2.76 1.78
N ASP A 433 31.40 -2.75 1.02
CA ASP A 433 31.27 -3.46 -0.26
C ASP A 433 31.80 -4.90 -0.18
N LYS A 434 31.32 -5.66 0.81
CA LYS A 434 31.72 -7.05 1.09
C LYS A 434 31.66 -8.00 -0.12
N TYR A 435 30.98 -7.61 -1.20
CA TYR A 435 30.84 -8.39 -2.42
C TYR A 435 31.72 -7.89 -3.58
N ASP A 436 32.55 -6.88 -3.35
CA ASP A 436 33.46 -6.28 -4.33
C ASP A 436 32.73 -5.82 -5.62
N LEU A 437 31.61 -5.12 -5.46
CA LEU A 437 30.77 -4.62 -6.56
C LEU A 437 31.15 -3.21 -7.03
N SER A 438 32.17 -2.59 -6.42
CA SER A 438 32.54 -1.17 -6.63
C SER A 438 31.37 -0.23 -6.33
N LEU A 439 30.69 -0.46 -5.20
CA LEU A 439 29.50 0.33 -4.83
C LEU A 439 29.86 1.81 -4.64
N LYS A 440 30.96 2.11 -3.94
CA LYS A 440 31.39 3.48 -3.68
C LYS A 440 31.60 4.25 -4.99
N GLU A 441 32.36 3.68 -5.91
CA GLU A 441 32.63 4.30 -7.21
C GLU A 441 31.35 4.50 -8.03
N TRP A 442 30.42 3.55 -7.98
CA TRP A 442 29.12 3.67 -8.64
C TRP A 442 28.27 4.80 -8.06
N PHE A 443 28.21 4.92 -6.72
CA PHE A 443 27.51 6.02 -6.05
C PHE A 443 28.18 7.37 -6.33
N GLU A 444 29.51 7.49 -6.23
CA GLU A 444 30.23 8.74 -6.54
C GLU A 444 29.97 9.21 -7.98
N GLN A 445 29.85 8.28 -8.93
CA GLN A 445 29.53 8.60 -10.33
C GLN A 445 28.06 8.92 -10.56
N SER A 446 27.15 8.19 -9.91
CA SER A 446 25.72 8.25 -10.21
C SER A 446 24.98 9.22 -9.31
N ASN A 447 25.20 9.14 -7.99
CA ASN A 447 24.47 9.88 -6.96
C ASN A 447 25.22 9.91 -5.60
N PRO A 448 26.28 10.73 -5.44
CA PRO A 448 27.06 10.77 -4.20
C PRO A 448 26.23 11.22 -2.99
N ALA A 449 25.20 12.04 -3.22
CA ALA A 449 24.27 12.49 -2.18
C ALA A 449 23.46 11.33 -1.57
N ALA A 450 23.12 10.29 -2.34
CA ALA A 450 22.43 9.13 -1.79
C ALA A 450 23.32 8.30 -0.86
N MET A 451 24.60 8.13 -1.18
CA MET A 451 25.53 7.39 -0.31
C MET A 451 25.83 8.16 0.98
N ALA A 452 25.98 9.49 0.88
CA ALA A 452 26.10 10.33 2.07
C ALA A 452 24.85 10.23 2.96
N GLN A 453 23.64 10.21 2.39
CA GLN A 453 22.40 10.03 3.14
C GLN A 453 22.26 8.63 3.76
N ILE A 454 22.78 7.58 3.11
CA ILE A 454 22.86 6.24 3.72
C ILE A 454 23.75 6.31 4.97
N ALA A 455 24.94 6.91 4.87
CA ALA A 455 25.83 7.07 6.02
C ALA A 455 25.21 7.92 7.12
N GLU A 456 24.55 9.03 6.77
CA GLU A 456 23.79 9.87 7.71
C GLU A 456 22.70 9.07 8.41
N ARG A 457 21.88 8.30 7.68
CA ARG A 457 20.81 7.50 8.28
C ARG A 457 21.33 6.43 9.24
N MET A 458 22.45 5.79 8.88
CA MET A 458 23.12 4.81 9.74
C MET A 458 23.69 5.45 11.01
N LEU A 459 24.30 6.64 10.91
CA LEU A 459 24.78 7.40 12.06
C LEU A 459 23.64 7.94 12.93
N GLU A 460 22.50 8.30 12.34
CA GLU A 460 21.29 8.67 13.09
C GLU A 460 20.72 7.48 13.88
N ALA A 461 20.82 6.25 13.36
CA ALA A 461 20.50 5.03 14.12
C ALA A 461 21.40 4.86 15.34
N VAL A 462 22.69 5.16 15.22
CA VAL A 462 23.59 5.19 16.38
C VAL A 462 23.23 6.33 17.34
N ARG A 463 23.00 7.55 16.84
CA ARG A 463 22.71 8.72 17.66
C ARG A 463 21.43 8.58 18.49
N LYS A 464 20.43 7.87 17.95
CA LYS A 464 19.13 7.61 18.60
C LYS A 464 19.12 6.30 19.40
N ASP A 465 20.29 5.70 19.64
CA ASP A 465 20.45 4.44 20.40
C ASP A 465 19.68 3.24 19.81
N TYR A 466 19.32 3.32 18.52
CA TYR A 466 18.69 2.23 17.78
C TYR A 466 19.69 1.21 17.25
N TRP A 467 20.97 1.57 17.19
CA TRP A 467 22.02 0.66 16.77
C TRP A 467 23.28 0.84 17.61
N ASP A 468 23.65 -0.21 18.34
CA ASP A 468 24.93 -0.26 19.07
C ASP A 468 26.08 -0.64 18.12
N ALA A 469 26.53 0.34 17.33
CA ALA A 469 27.65 0.18 16.40
C ALA A 469 29.01 0.14 17.12
N SER A 470 29.97 -0.59 16.55
CA SER A 470 31.36 -0.53 17.01
C SER A 470 32.00 0.83 16.75
N GLU A 471 33.00 1.23 17.55
CA GLU A 471 33.76 2.47 17.30
C GLU A 471 34.40 2.51 15.91
N GLN A 472 34.86 1.35 15.41
CA GLN A 472 35.38 1.25 14.05
C GLN A 472 34.28 1.55 13.02
N THR A 473 33.10 0.95 13.17
CA THR A 473 31.96 1.20 12.28
C THR A 473 31.57 2.69 12.28
N LYS A 474 31.50 3.32 13.46
CA LYS A 474 31.21 4.76 13.59
C LYS A 474 32.25 5.62 12.88
N GLN A 475 33.53 5.32 13.09
CA GLN A 475 34.63 6.04 12.42
C GLN A 475 34.53 5.91 10.90
N GLU A 476 34.32 4.70 10.36
CA GLU A 476 34.23 4.45 8.92
C GLU A 476 33.04 5.21 8.27
N LEU A 477 31.89 5.28 8.95
CA LEU A 477 30.73 6.06 8.50
C LEU A 477 30.98 7.57 8.52
N VAL A 478 31.64 8.08 9.56
CA VAL A 478 32.00 9.51 9.68
C VAL A 478 33.00 9.91 8.59
N GLU A 479 34.02 9.09 8.37
CA GLU A 479 35.02 9.30 7.31
C GLU A 479 34.34 9.37 5.94
N LEU A 480 33.48 8.39 5.62
CA LEU A 480 32.74 8.36 4.36
C LEU A 480 31.86 9.59 4.18
N TYR A 481 31.08 9.96 5.19
CA TYR A 481 30.19 11.12 5.12
C TYR A 481 30.97 12.42 4.90
N GLN A 482 32.05 12.63 5.66
CA GLN A 482 32.88 13.84 5.53
C GLN A 482 33.59 13.91 4.18
N GLU A 483 34.09 12.77 3.68
CA GLU A 483 34.71 12.68 2.37
C GLU A 483 33.72 13.09 1.26
N LEU A 484 32.54 12.46 1.22
CA LEU A 484 31.53 12.75 0.20
C LEU A 484 31.01 14.19 0.33
N ALA A 485 30.77 14.66 1.55
CA ALA A 485 30.30 16.02 1.78
C ALA A 485 31.29 17.08 1.31
N ALA A 486 32.59 16.88 1.55
CA ALA A 486 33.63 17.81 1.10
C ALA A 486 33.91 17.74 -0.41
N GLN A 487 33.85 16.54 -1.02
CA GLN A 487 34.14 16.36 -2.44
C GLN A 487 32.99 16.78 -3.36
N HIS A 488 31.74 16.67 -2.89
CA HIS A 488 30.55 16.86 -3.71
C HIS A 488 29.60 17.96 -3.22
N ASP A 489 30.06 18.82 -2.31
CA ASP A 489 29.27 19.93 -1.73
C ASP A 489 27.90 19.46 -1.20
N ILE A 490 27.88 18.34 -0.45
CA ILE A 490 26.65 17.78 0.12
C ILE A 490 26.37 18.44 1.46
N TYR A 491 25.13 18.92 1.63
CA TYR A 491 24.67 19.59 2.84
C TYR A 491 23.44 18.88 3.42
N THR A 492 23.43 18.76 4.75
CA THR A 492 22.25 18.35 5.52
C THR A 492 21.71 19.56 6.31
N SER A 493 20.38 19.68 6.34
CA SER A 493 19.67 20.67 7.16
C SER A 493 19.51 20.23 8.62
N ASN A 494 19.89 19.00 8.96
CA ASN A 494 19.79 18.46 10.31
C ASN A 494 20.96 18.99 11.19
N GLU A 495 20.71 20.06 11.95
CA GLU A 495 21.72 20.68 12.82
C GLU A 495 22.22 19.73 13.93
N THR A 496 21.33 18.90 14.47
CA THR A 496 21.66 17.93 15.53
C THR A 496 22.63 16.87 15.01
N PHE A 497 22.37 16.35 13.81
CA PHE A 497 23.27 15.42 13.14
C PHE A 497 24.63 16.07 12.83
N LYS A 498 24.65 17.31 12.34
CA LYS A 498 25.92 18.04 12.08
C LYS A 498 26.77 18.16 13.35
N ALA A 499 26.15 18.51 14.48
CA ALA A 499 26.85 18.60 15.76
C ALA A 499 27.40 17.22 16.18
N TYR A 500 26.60 16.17 16.04
CA TYR A 500 26.99 14.80 16.38
C TYR A 500 28.17 14.30 15.55
N VAL A 501 28.13 14.47 14.23
CA VAL A 501 29.25 14.08 13.34
C VAL A 501 30.51 14.89 13.65
N ALA A 502 30.38 16.19 13.95
CA ALA A 502 31.53 17.01 14.32
C ALA A 502 32.19 16.54 15.63
N GLU A 503 31.40 16.13 16.61
CA GLU A 503 31.90 15.56 17.87
C GLU A 503 32.63 14.24 17.65
N LEU A 504 32.03 13.30 16.91
CA LEU A 504 32.66 12.03 16.57
C LEU A 504 33.96 12.23 15.78
N ALA A 505 33.94 13.09 14.75
CA ALA A 505 35.12 13.40 13.95
C ALA A 505 36.26 13.97 14.80
N ALA A 506 35.96 14.83 15.78
CA ALA A 506 36.95 15.32 16.72
C ALA A 506 37.53 14.20 17.59
N GLY A 507 36.67 13.28 18.08
CA GLY A 507 37.07 12.10 18.84
C GLY A 507 38.01 11.15 18.08
N TYR A 508 37.81 11.00 16.77
CA TYR A 508 38.63 10.15 15.90
C TYR A 508 39.86 10.86 15.30
N GLY A 509 40.05 12.16 15.58
CA GLY A 509 41.18 12.93 15.03
C GLY A 509 41.00 13.32 13.56
N LEU A 510 39.76 13.32 13.06
CA LEU A 510 39.35 13.73 11.70
C LEU A 510 38.98 15.22 11.62
N ALA A 511 39.13 15.96 12.74
CA ALA A 511 38.91 17.39 12.83
C ALA A 511 39.89 18.17 11.92
N GLY A 512 39.50 18.36 10.66
CA GLY A 512 40.30 19.00 9.63
C GLY A 512 39.82 18.75 8.20
N VAL A 513 38.92 17.77 8.00
CA VAL A 513 38.28 17.47 6.71
C VAL A 513 36.94 18.21 6.54
N ALA A 514 36.60 19.12 7.47
CA ALA A 514 35.46 20.01 7.28
C ALA A 514 35.66 20.82 5.99
N PRO A 515 34.66 20.91 5.10
CA PRO A 515 34.73 21.83 3.98
C PRO A 515 35.08 23.20 4.55
N ALA A 516 36.02 23.90 3.91
CA ALA A 516 36.17 25.32 4.17
C ALA A 516 34.75 25.90 4.09
N VAL A 517 34.29 26.52 5.17
CA VAL A 517 33.11 27.36 5.11
C VAL A 517 33.44 28.38 4.04
N ALA A 518 32.98 28.15 2.81
CA ALA A 518 32.83 29.22 1.86
C ALA A 518 31.91 30.17 2.61
N GLU A 519 32.45 31.33 3.01
CA GLU A 519 31.63 32.49 3.30
C GLU A 519 30.54 32.46 2.25
N ALA A 520 29.30 32.25 2.69
CA ALA A 520 28.14 32.26 1.83
C ALA A 520 28.34 33.44 0.90
N ALA A 521 28.61 33.15 -0.39
CA ALA A 521 28.82 34.19 -1.37
C ALA A 521 27.63 35.11 -1.18
N ALA A 522 27.93 36.34 -0.72
CA ALA A 522 26.94 37.24 -0.15
C ALA A 522 25.69 37.14 -1.01
N HIS A 523 24.61 36.63 -0.41
CA HIS A 523 23.30 36.79 -1.02
C HIS A 523 23.21 38.26 -1.42
N PRO A 524 22.86 38.59 -2.67
CA PRO A 524 22.48 39.95 -2.97
C PRO A 524 21.45 40.33 -1.90
N GLU A 525 21.67 41.44 -1.19
CA GLU A 525 20.63 42.01 -0.34
C GLU A 525 19.32 41.96 -1.12
N PRO A 526 18.17 41.65 -0.48
CA PRO A 526 16.91 41.73 -1.17
C PRO A 526 16.80 43.17 -1.65
N THR A 527 16.99 43.37 -2.95
CA THR A 527 16.67 44.63 -3.59
C THR A 527 15.23 44.91 -3.20
N ASP A 528 15.00 46.11 -2.67
CA ASP A 528 13.67 46.63 -2.38
C ASP A 528 12.69 46.14 -3.47
N PRO A 529 11.47 45.71 -3.10
CA PRO A 529 10.52 45.26 -4.09
C PRO A 529 10.47 46.31 -5.17
N VAL A 530 10.82 45.93 -6.40
CA VAL A 530 10.46 46.72 -7.56
C VAL A 530 8.97 46.94 -7.38
N GLU A 531 8.57 48.20 -7.21
CA GLU A 531 7.18 48.61 -7.32
C GLU A 531 6.73 48.12 -8.70
N ALA A 532 6.17 46.92 -8.73
CA ALA A 532 5.31 46.49 -9.79
C ALA A 532 4.19 47.52 -9.76
N GLU A 533 4.16 48.38 -10.79
CA GLU A 533 3.04 49.26 -11.04
C GLU A 533 1.78 48.45 -10.83
N THR A 534 1.05 48.81 -9.78
CA THR A 534 -0.22 48.18 -9.42
C THR A 534 -1.20 48.53 -10.52
N SER A 535 -1.24 47.70 -11.56
CA SER A 535 -2.41 47.67 -12.43
C SER A 535 -3.56 47.16 -11.56
N ASN A 536 -4.40 48.10 -11.11
CA ASN A 536 -5.70 47.85 -10.49
C ASN A 536 -6.66 47.19 -11.50
N SER A 537 -6.34 45.97 -11.91
CA SER A 537 -7.27 45.07 -12.57
C SER A 537 -7.58 43.95 -11.58
N PRO A 538 -8.84 43.75 -11.17
CA PRO A 538 -9.18 42.67 -10.26
C PRO A 538 -8.78 41.33 -10.88
N LEU A 539 -7.98 40.56 -10.16
CA LEU A 539 -7.62 39.20 -10.53
C LEU A 539 -8.90 38.36 -10.59
N GLU A 540 -9.21 37.85 -11.78
CA GLU A 540 -10.36 37.00 -12.00
C GLU A 540 -10.11 35.64 -11.32
N GLN A 541 -10.89 35.35 -10.27
CA GLN A 541 -10.88 34.03 -9.64
C GLN A 541 -11.36 33.00 -10.65
N VAL A 542 -10.45 32.17 -11.16
CA VAL A 542 -10.81 31.00 -11.97
C VAL A 542 -11.40 29.94 -11.04
N LYS A 543 -12.72 29.96 -10.89
CA LYS A 543 -13.48 28.79 -10.41
C LYS A 543 -13.36 27.66 -11.44
N GLY A 544 -13.10 26.44 -10.98
CA GLY A 544 -13.25 25.24 -11.80
C GLY A 544 -14.65 25.17 -12.42
N GLN A 545 -14.79 24.46 -13.55
CA GLN A 545 -16.03 24.40 -14.32
C GLN A 545 -17.22 24.01 -13.43
N GLU A 546 -18.10 24.99 -13.14
CA GLU A 546 -19.44 24.72 -12.61
C GLU A 546 -20.26 24.06 -13.71
N MET A 547 -20.73 22.83 -13.49
CA MET A 547 -21.75 22.22 -14.34
C MET A 547 -23.08 22.94 -14.11
N ALA A 548 -23.37 23.93 -14.96
CA ALA A 548 -24.69 24.50 -15.07
C ALA A 548 -25.55 23.60 -15.97
N GLU A 549 -26.77 23.30 -15.53
CA GLU A 549 -27.78 22.68 -16.38
C GLU A 549 -28.08 23.63 -17.55
N ILE A 550 -27.59 23.26 -18.74
CA ILE A 550 -27.88 23.99 -19.97
C ILE A 550 -29.34 23.67 -20.32
N ALA A 551 -30.23 24.65 -20.18
CA ALA A 551 -31.58 24.55 -20.71
C ALA A 551 -31.50 24.13 -22.19
N PRO A 552 -32.28 23.13 -22.64
CA PRO A 552 -32.20 22.63 -24.00
C PRO A 552 -32.36 23.80 -24.97
N ALA A 553 -31.38 23.94 -25.88
CA ALA A 553 -31.44 24.92 -26.95
C ALA A 553 -32.78 24.78 -27.69
N GLU A 554 -33.39 25.92 -28.03
CA GLU A 554 -34.58 25.93 -28.88
C GLU A 554 -34.35 25.02 -30.09
N PRO A 555 -35.33 24.19 -30.46
CA PRO A 555 -35.15 23.24 -31.55
C PRO A 555 -34.75 24.00 -32.80
N VAL A 556 -33.50 23.78 -33.23
CA VAL A 556 -33.05 24.17 -34.55
C VAL A 556 -33.97 23.45 -35.52
N GLU A 557 -34.83 24.20 -36.23
CA GLU A 557 -35.58 23.70 -37.38
C GLU A 557 -34.56 23.14 -38.37
N THR A 558 -34.37 21.83 -38.32
CA THR A 558 -33.50 21.12 -39.23
C THR A 558 -34.28 20.98 -40.51
N ASP A 559 -33.82 21.66 -41.55
CA ASP A 559 -34.42 21.63 -42.88
C ASP A 559 -34.25 20.22 -43.49
N LEU A 560 -35.19 19.33 -43.18
CA LEU A 560 -35.21 17.92 -43.62
C LEU A 560 -35.54 17.74 -45.12
N TYR A 561 -35.62 18.81 -45.90
CA TYR A 561 -35.95 18.77 -47.33
C TYR A 561 -34.99 17.88 -48.14
N TRP A 562 -33.73 17.75 -47.71
CA TRP A 562 -32.76 16.89 -48.38
C TRP A 562 -33.05 15.40 -48.18
N LEU A 563 -33.65 15.00 -47.04
CA LEU A 563 -34.09 13.61 -46.81
C LEU A 563 -35.29 13.25 -47.69
N TRP A 564 -36.21 14.20 -47.89
CA TRP A 564 -37.29 14.02 -48.86
C TRP A 564 -36.78 13.92 -50.30
N ALA A 565 -35.79 14.74 -50.68
CA ALA A 565 -35.14 14.64 -51.99
C ALA A 565 -34.43 13.29 -52.18
N LEU A 566 -33.78 12.76 -51.14
CA LEU A 566 -33.15 11.44 -51.15
C LEU A 566 -34.18 10.32 -51.31
N CYS A 567 -35.30 10.37 -50.58
CA CYS A 567 -36.39 9.41 -50.71
C CYS A 567 -37.03 9.43 -52.10
N ILE A 568 -37.20 10.61 -52.70
CA ILE A 568 -37.71 10.75 -54.08
C ILE A 568 -36.73 10.14 -55.09
N LEU A 569 -35.42 10.38 -54.93
CA LEU A 569 -34.39 9.78 -55.79
C LEU A 569 -34.39 8.25 -55.71
N ILE A 570 -34.49 7.69 -54.50
CA ILE A 570 -34.58 6.23 -54.29
C ILE A 570 -35.86 5.68 -54.92
N GLY A 571 -37.00 6.36 -54.72
CA GLY A 571 -38.29 5.98 -55.31
C GLY A 571 -38.28 5.99 -56.84
N LEU A 572 -37.67 7.00 -57.46
CA LEU A 572 -37.49 7.08 -58.91
C LEU A 572 -36.57 5.97 -59.42
N GLY A 573 -35.49 5.66 -58.70
CA GLY A 573 -34.60 4.54 -59.02
C GLY A 573 -35.33 3.19 -58.99
N ALA A 574 -36.14 2.95 -57.96
CA ALA A 574 -36.95 1.74 -57.84
C ALA A 574 -38.02 1.65 -58.94
N ALA A 575 -38.70 2.75 -59.27
CA ALA A 575 -39.67 2.80 -60.36
C ALA A 575 -39.02 2.55 -61.73
N TYR A 576 -37.83 3.10 -61.96
CA TYR A 576 -37.06 2.87 -63.18
C TYR A 576 -36.63 1.41 -63.33
N GLN A 577 -36.14 0.79 -62.25
CA GLN A 577 -35.82 -0.65 -62.24
C GLN A 577 -37.06 -1.51 -62.46
N ALA A 578 -38.20 -1.16 -61.85
CA ALA A 578 -39.46 -1.87 -62.07
C ALA A 578 -39.95 -1.76 -63.52
N MET A 579 -39.80 -0.59 -64.16
CA MET A 579 -40.12 -0.42 -65.59
C MET A 579 -39.18 -1.23 -66.50
N LEU A 580 -37.88 -1.26 -66.20
CA LEU A 580 -36.91 -2.09 -66.94
C LEU A 580 -37.23 -3.58 -66.81
N ALA A 581 -37.54 -4.04 -65.60
CA ALA A 581 -37.96 -5.42 -65.34
C ALA A 581 -39.28 -5.78 -66.05
N ARG A 582 -40.22 -4.82 -66.15
CA ARG A 582 -41.46 -5.00 -66.93
C ARG A 582 -41.20 -5.06 -68.43
N ARG A 583 -40.31 -4.21 -68.96
CA ARG A 583 -39.91 -4.24 -70.39
C ARG A 583 -39.16 -5.52 -70.76
N GLN A 584 -38.32 -6.05 -69.87
CA GLN A 584 -37.65 -7.33 -70.07
C GLN A 584 -38.62 -8.53 -70.00
N ARG A 585 -39.67 -8.46 -69.18
CA ARG A 585 -40.74 -9.49 -69.15
C ARG A 585 -41.67 -9.45 -70.37
N ILE A 586 -41.83 -8.29 -71.02
CA ILE A 586 -42.63 -8.15 -72.26
C ILE A 586 -41.84 -8.57 -73.51
N PHE A 587 -40.50 -8.67 -73.44
CA PHE A 587 -39.66 -9.16 -74.56
C PHE A 587 -39.32 -10.65 -74.50
N ILE A 588 -39.79 -11.39 -73.48
CA ILE A 588 -39.52 -12.83 -73.27
C ILE A 588 -40.85 -13.63 -73.15
N GLY A 589 -41.98 -13.07 -73.60
CA GLY A 589 -43.25 -13.79 -73.73
C GLY A 589 -44.16 -13.16 -74.80
N GLU A 590 -44.28 -13.86 -75.93
CA GLU A 590 -45.18 -13.66 -77.11
C GLU A 590 -45.27 -12.28 -77.78
#